data_AF-A0ABD5VYR5-F1
#
_entry.id   AF-A0ABD5VYR5-F1
#
_cell.length_a   1.000
_cell.length_b   1.000
_cell.length_c   1.000
_cell.angle_alpha   90.00
_cell.angle_beta   90.00
_cell.angle_gamma   90.00
#
_symmetry.space_group_name_H-M   'P 1'
#
loop_
_entity.id
_entity.type
_entity.pdbx_description
1 polymer ?
#
loop_
_entity_poly.entity_id
_entity_poly.type
_entity_poly.pdbx_seq_one_letter_code
_entity_poly.pdbx_strand_id
1 'polypeptide(L)'
;MLHPRLRAAAISVWLYGRTFASGIFAALSAGFWQFGVLFPILVVGLTVKHRRSELMNVVGGGAVVAVVAVAPIVALGGGRAMVQQVVLAPIVTGHQGNPISLSRRAIELLWLAAPLVILSGYTAIAATQKSTLLPSWWVGVGLGWFLLQILVFDLDGAPDLILLLAFAALSLGVYVGRASSYEAVAVVGVLVVTTVLLTMPWIQHGFPLNPTVVPPAAEYVDTTLFWNGEFPDSCHIRNSAMERQWLTKTSLSAGCS
;
A
#
# COMPACT_ATOMS: atom_id res chain seq x y z
N MET A 1 0.83 6.10 13.35
CA MET A 1 0.33 6.15 11.96
C MET A 1 1.19 7.12 11.15
N LEU A 2 1.88 6.66 10.11
CA LEU A 2 2.67 7.53 9.23
C LEU A 2 1.77 8.18 8.16
N HIS A 3 1.91 9.50 7.99
CA HIS A 3 0.99 10.34 7.22
C HIS A 3 1.07 10.02 5.70
N PRO A 4 -0.06 10.01 4.94
CA PRO A 4 -0.06 9.77 3.49
C PRO A 4 0.84 10.71 2.65
N ARG A 5 1.32 11.82 3.23
CA ARG A 5 2.27 12.76 2.62
C ARG A 5 3.58 12.10 2.17
N LEU A 6 4.08 11.07 2.89
CA LEU A 6 5.38 10.44 2.57
C LEU A 6 5.39 9.64 1.25
N ARG A 7 4.23 9.13 0.83
CA ARG A 7 4.13 8.26 -0.37
C ARG A 7 4.12 9.09 -1.67
N ALA A 8 3.39 10.20 -1.65
CA ALA A 8 3.49 11.22 -2.70
C ALA A 8 4.87 11.92 -2.69
N ALA A 9 5.52 12.04 -1.52
CA ALA A 9 6.84 12.68 -1.39
C ALA A 9 7.91 12.02 -2.27
N ALA A 10 7.97 10.70 -2.40
CA ALA A 10 9.01 10.05 -3.22
C ALA A 10 9.01 10.56 -4.69
N ILE A 11 7.83 10.58 -5.32
CA ILE A 11 7.68 11.03 -6.72
C ILE A 11 7.77 12.56 -6.83
N SER A 12 7.22 13.34 -5.88
CA SER A 12 7.31 14.80 -5.94
C SER A 12 8.73 15.32 -5.67
N VAL A 13 9.45 14.74 -4.70
CA VAL A 13 10.86 15.05 -4.41
C VAL A 13 11.76 14.67 -5.59
N TRP A 14 11.42 13.62 -6.35
CA TRP A 14 12.06 13.31 -7.63
C TRP A 14 11.80 14.40 -8.69
N LEU A 15 10.54 14.84 -8.86
CA LEU A 15 10.20 15.92 -9.79
C LEU A 15 10.99 17.20 -9.49
N TYR A 16 11.17 17.55 -8.21
CA TYR A 16 12.01 18.67 -7.73
C TYR A 16 13.54 18.45 -7.78
N GLY A 17 14.04 17.39 -8.44
CA GLY A 17 15.48 17.19 -8.66
C GLY A 17 16.26 16.59 -7.49
N ARG A 18 15.60 16.17 -6.41
CA ARG A 18 16.27 15.67 -5.20
C ARG A 18 16.33 14.13 -5.18
N THR A 19 17.04 13.54 -6.14
CA THR A 19 17.09 12.09 -6.38
C THR A 19 17.53 11.25 -5.17
N PHE A 20 18.51 11.69 -4.39
CA PHE A 20 18.93 10.98 -3.17
C PHE A 20 17.79 10.90 -2.12
N ALA A 21 17.13 12.02 -1.84
CA ALA A 21 16.00 12.07 -0.92
C ALA A 21 14.78 11.29 -1.47
N SER A 22 14.57 11.28 -2.78
CA SER A 22 13.55 10.43 -3.42
C SER A 22 13.82 8.93 -3.17
N GLY A 23 15.08 8.49 -3.24
CA GLY A 23 15.50 7.14 -2.86
C GLY A 23 15.19 6.80 -1.40
N ILE A 24 15.46 7.74 -0.48
CA ILE A 24 15.11 7.60 0.95
C ILE A 24 13.59 7.42 1.12
N PHE A 25 12.76 8.31 0.57
CA PHE A 25 11.31 8.23 0.73
C PHE A 25 10.71 6.99 0.07
N ALA A 26 11.26 6.55 -1.06
CA ALA A 26 10.86 5.31 -1.71
C ALA A 26 11.16 4.08 -0.82
N ALA A 27 12.37 3.98 -0.26
CA ALA A 27 12.74 2.89 0.63
C ALA A 27 11.94 2.90 1.95
N LEU A 28 11.71 4.08 2.55
CA LEU A 28 10.85 4.23 3.71
C LEU A 28 9.40 3.80 3.41
N SER A 29 8.90 4.04 2.21
CA SER A 29 7.56 3.59 1.83
C SER A 29 7.46 2.07 1.74
N ALA A 30 8.50 1.39 1.26
CA ALA A 30 8.56 -0.07 1.19
C ALA A 30 8.80 -0.71 2.56
N GLY A 31 9.66 -0.12 3.39
CA GLY A 31 9.93 -0.58 4.77
C GLY A 31 8.74 -0.37 5.72
N PHE A 32 7.91 0.65 5.49
CA PHE A 32 6.67 0.83 6.25
C PHE A 32 5.56 -0.15 5.85
N TRP A 33 5.52 -0.60 4.59
CA TRP A 33 4.49 -1.50 4.08
C TRP A 33 4.94 -2.16 2.77
N GLN A 34 4.88 -3.49 2.72
CA GLN A 34 5.50 -4.32 1.66
C GLN A 34 5.10 -3.92 0.23
N PHE A 35 3.82 -3.64 -0.02
CA PHE A 35 3.34 -3.20 -1.35
C PHE A 35 3.80 -1.78 -1.72
N GLY A 36 4.43 -1.05 -0.79
CA GLY A 36 5.18 0.17 -1.05
C GLY A 36 6.46 -0.06 -1.87
N VAL A 37 6.88 -1.30 -2.13
CA VAL A 37 7.97 -1.68 -3.05
C VAL A 37 7.78 -1.11 -4.47
N LEU A 38 6.54 -0.81 -4.86
CA LEU A 38 6.22 -0.07 -6.08
C LEU A 38 6.98 1.28 -6.18
N PHE A 39 7.09 2.03 -5.08
CA PHE A 39 7.68 3.38 -5.13
C PHE A 39 9.18 3.36 -5.48
N PRO A 40 10.02 2.49 -4.89
CA PRO A 40 11.38 2.23 -5.39
C PRO A 40 11.43 1.89 -6.87
N ILE A 41 10.59 0.98 -7.35
CA ILE A 41 10.55 0.55 -8.76
C ILE A 41 10.21 1.74 -9.68
N LEU A 42 9.20 2.53 -9.32
CA LEU A 42 8.80 3.72 -10.09
C LEU A 42 9.90 4.80 -10.10
N VAL A 43 10.49 5.13 -8.95
CA VAL A 43 11.57 6.13 -8.87
C VAL A 43 12.80 5.69 -9.65
N VAL A 44 13.22 4.42 -9.54
CA VAL A 44 14.32 3.87 -10.34
C VAL A 44 13.98 3.91 -11.83
N GLY A 45 12.81 3.42 -12.25
CA GLY A 45 12.40 3.43 -13.66
C GLY A 45 12.30 4.83 -14.27
N LEU A 46 11.75 5.79 -13.53
CA LEU A 46 11.72 7.21 -13.92
C LEU A 46 13.13 7.79 -14.05
N THR A 47 14.04 7.45 -13.13
CA THR A 47 15.44 7.91 -13.14
C THR A 47 16.24 7.29 -14.28
N VAL A 48 16.13 5.98 -14.51
CA VAL A 48 16.76 5.30 -15.66
C VAL A 48 16.33 5.94 -16.98
N LYS A 49 15.05 6.29 -17.12
CA LYS A 49 14.50 6.86 -18.37
C LYS A 49 14.86 8.34 -18.58
N HIS A 50 14.94 9.17 -17.55
CA HIS A 50 15.06 10.63 -17.71
C HIS A 50 16.31 11.28 -17.09
N ARG A 51 16.97 10.63 -16.11
CA ARG A 51 18.11 11.16 -15.35
C ARG A 51 19.11 10.06 -14.98
N ARG A 52 19.57 9.27 -15.95
CA ARG A 52 20.37 8.05 -15.73
C ARG A 52 21.65 8.29 -14.91
N SER A 53 22.27 9.46 -15.04
CA SER A 53 23.43 9.89 -14.24
C SER A 53 23.14 9.96 -12.73
N GLU A 54 21.91 10.24 -12.34
CA GLU A 54 21.48 10.36 -10.93
C GLU A 54 20.99 9.03 -10.33
N LEU A 55 21.05 7.92 -11.07
CA LEU A 55 20.62 6.61 -10.58
C LEU A 55 21.34 6.19 -9.29
N MET A 56 22.64 6.46 -9.21
CA MET A 56 23.44 6.16 -8.01
C MET A 56 22.97 6.96 -6.78
N ASN A 57 22.42 8.16 -6.96
CA ASN A 57 21.86 8.94 -5.85
C ASN A 57 20.58 8.27 -5.33
N VAL A 58 19.68 7.85 -6.22
CA VAL A 58 18.45 7.12 -5.85
C VAL A 58 18.79 5.82 -5.12
N VAL A 59 19.68 5.01 -5.69
CA VAL A 59 20.09 3.72 -5.11
C VAL A 59 20.80 3.94 -3.78
N GLY A 60 21.71 4.91 -3.68
CA GLY A 60 22.40 5.26 -2.44
C GLY A 60 21.44 5.71 -1.33
N GLY A 61 20.46 6.56 -1.65
CA GLY A 61 19.44 6.99 -0.68
C GLY A 61 18.59 5.84 -0.15
N GLY A 62 18.20 4.91 -1.02
CA GLY A 62 17.49 3.70 -0.62
C GLY A 62 18.36 2.73 0.20
N ALA A 63 19.62 2.55 -0.19
CA ALA A 63 20.58 1.70 0.51
C ALA A 63 20.88 2.20 1.93
N VAL A 64 21.01 3.52 2.13
CA VAL A 64 21.18 4.10 3.47
C VAL A 64 20.01 3.75 4.39
N VAL A 65 18.76 3.86 3.91
CA VAL A 65 17.57 3.47 4.69
C VAL A 65 17.59 1.98 5.02
N ALA A 66 17.91 1.13 4.04
CA ALA A 66 17.96 -0.32 4.23
C ALA A 66 19.04 -0.72 5.27
N VAL A 67 20.25 -0.16 5.18
CA VAL A 67 21.34 -0.41 6.13
C VAL A 67 20.96 0.08 7.52
N VAL A 68 20.44 1.31 7.66
CA VAL A 68 20.06 1.86 8.98
C VAL A 68 18.93 1.06 9.63
N ALA A 69 17.98 0.53 8.86
CA ALA A 69 16.89 -0.29 9.38
C ALA A 69 17.32 -1.71 9.76
N VAL A 70 18.18 -2.36 8.95
CA VAL A 70 18.52 -3.78 9.11
C VAL A 70 19.76 -4.01 9.99
N ALA A 71 20.75 -3.12 9.96
CA ALA A 71 22.01 -3.32 10.68
C ALA A 71 21.84 -3.55 12.20
N PRO A 72 20.95 -2.82 12.94
CA PRO A 72 20.73 -3.08 14.36
C PRO A 72 20.21 -4.50 14.63
N ILE A 73 19.27 -4.99 13.80
CA ILE A 73 18.65 -6.31 13.94
C ILE A 73 19.71 -7.42 13.71
N VAL A 74 20.57 -7.24 12.70
CA VAL A 74 21.66 -8.18 12.40
C VAL A 74 22.74 -8.15 13.49
N ALA A 75 23.10 -6.96 13.99
CA ALA A 75 24.09 -6.79 15.06
C ALA A 75 23.65 -7.44 16.39
N LEU A 76 22.34 -7.49 16.65
CA LEU A 76 21.73 -8.17 17.80
C LEU A 76 21.46 -9.68 17.55
N GLY A 77 21.92 -10.24 16.42
CA GLY A 77 21.72 -11.67 16.08
C GLY A 77 20.35 -12.03 15.52
N GLY A 78 19.39 -11.09 15.51
CA GLY A 78 18.02 -11.29 15.04
C GLY A 78 17.85 -11.50 13.53
N GLY A 79 18.94 -11.45 12.74
CA GLY A 79 18.91 -11.55 11.27
C GLY A 79 18.23 -12.82 10.73
N ARG A 80 18.38 -13.97 11.40
CA ARG A 80 17.71 -15.23 11.00
C ARG A 80 16.20 -15.15 11.21
N ALA A 81 15.76 -14.69 12.38
CA ALA A 81 14.35 -14.51 12.72
C ALA A 81 13.69 -13.49 11.78
N MET A 82 14.36 -12.37 11.51
CA MET A 82 13.92 -11.36 10.54
C MET A 82 13.68 -11.95 9.15
N VAL A 83 14.60 -12.76 8.61
CA VAL A 83 14.40 -13.40 7.29
C VAL A 83 13.26 -14.42 7.33
N GLN A 84 13.12 -15.19 8.41
CA GLN A 84 12.01 -16.14 8.57
C GLN A 84 10.65 -15.43 8.59
N GLN A 85 10.54 -14.29 9.29
CA GLN A 85 9.28 -13.56 9.46
C GLN A 85 8.95 -12.63 8.29
N VAL A 86 9.93 -11.92 7.74
CA VAL A 86 9.71 -10.90 6.69
C VAL A 86 9.70 -11.51 5.28
N VAL A 87 10.40 -12.64 5.07
CA VAL A 87 10.54 -13.26 3.74
C VAL A 87 9.83 -14.61 3.69
N LEU A 88 10.17 -15.55 4.57
CA LEU A 88 9.68 -16.93 4.45
C LEU A 88 8.22 -17.08 4.85
N ALA A 89 7.78 -16.46 5.94
CA ALA A 89 6.40 -16.56 6.39
C ALA A 89 5.40 -16.06 5.32
N PRO A 90 5.50 -14.84 4.75
CA PRO A 90 4.60 -14.38 3.69
C PRO A 90 4.55 -15.28 2.45
N ILE A 91 5.69 -15.89 2.06
CA ILE A 91 5.75 -16.83 0.94
C ILE A 91 5.01 -18.14 1.26
N VAL A 92 5.07 -18.62 2.51
CA VAL A 92 4.51 -19.91 2.95
C VAL A 92 3.07 -19.80 3.46
N THR A 93 2.63 -18.63 3.94
CA THR A 93 1.28 -18.37 4.48
C THR A 93 0.44 -17.39 3.65
N GLY A 94 0.89 -17.06 2.44
CA GLY A 94 0.15 -16.22 1.49
C GLY A 94 -1.32 -16.61 1.39
N HIS A 95 -2.20 -15.61 1.55
CA HIS A 95 -3.63 -15.82 1.67
C HIS A 95 -4.22 -16.32 0.34
N GLN A 96 -4.72 -17.55 0.30
CA GLN A 96 -5.34 -18.13 -0.89
C GLN A 96 -6.81 -17.69 -1.06
N GLY A 97 -7.04 -16.38 -1.04
CA GLY A 97 -8.36 -15.81 -1.32
C GLY A 97 -8.76 -16.08 -2.77
N ASN A 98 -9.99 -16.54 -2.99
CA ASN A 98 -10.53 -16.64 -4.35
C ASN A 98 -10.63 -15.21 -4.94
N PRO A 99 -10.05 -14.92 -6.12
CA PRO A 99 -10.12 -13.59 -6.73
C PRO A 99 -11.55 -13.07 -6.90
N ILE A 100 -12.54 -13.95 -7.04
CA ILE A 100 -13.96 -13.58 -7.13
C ILE A 100 -14.50 -13.07 -5.78
N SER A 101 -14.13 -13.70 -4.65
CA SER A 101 -14.55 -13.23 -3.33
C SER A 101 -13.79 -11.96 -2.92
N LEU A 102 -12.51 -11.84 -3.29
CA LEU A 102 -11.75 -10.60 -3.14
C LEU A 102 -12.36 -9.46 -3.98
N SER A 103 -12.71 -9.71 -5.24
CA SER A 103 -13.40 -8.74 -6.10
C SER A 103 -14.73 -8.28 -5.50
N ARG A 104 -15.55 -9.22 -4.98
CA ARG A 104 -16.82 -8.89 -4.33
C ARG A 104 -16.60 -8.01 -3.10
N ARG A 105 -15.69 -8.41 -2.20
CA ARG A 105 -15.32 -7.66 -0.99
C ARG A 105 -14.74 -6.28 -1.34
N ALA A 106 -13.99 -6.15 -2.43
CA ALA A 106 -13.47 -4.88 -2.92
C ALA A 106 -14.61 -3.95 -3.39
N ILE A 107 -15.60 -4.48 -4.12
CA ILE A 107 -16.79 -3.73 -4.55
C ILE A 107 -17.65 -3.32 -3.35
N GLU A 108 -17.82 -4.22 -2.36
CA GLU A 108 -18.55 -3.93 -1.12
C GLU A 108 -17.85 -2.84 -0.29
N LEU A 109 -16.52 -2.88 -0.15
CA LEU A 109 -15.74 -1.88 0.59
C LEU A 109 -15.58 -0.55 -0.16
N LEU A 110 -15.50 -0.57 -1.50
CA LEU A 110 -15.51 0.65 -2.32
C LEU A 110 -16.91 1.29 -2.36
N TRP A 111 -17.95 0.46 -2.33
CA TRP A 111 -19.36 0.88 -2.40
C TRP A 111 -19.58 1.89 -3.55
N LEU A 112 -20.16 3.06 -3.25
CA LEU A 112 -20.40 4.14 -4.22
C LEU A 112 -19.13 4.78 -4.81
N ALA A 113 -17.92 4.42 -4.35
CA ALA A 113 -16.65 4.84 -4.94
C ALA A 113 -16.16 3.90 -6.06
N ALA A 114 -16.76 2.72 -6.26
CA ALA A 114 -16.39 1.81 -7.35
C ALA A 114 -16.48 2.46 -8.75
N PRO A 115 -17.50 3.29 -9.09
CA PRO A 115 -17.52 4.06 -10.33
C PRO A 115 -16.34 5.03 -10.49
N LEU A 116 -15.83 5.62 -9.39
CA LEU A 116 -14.66 6.50 -9.43
C LEU A 116 -13.38 5.72 -9.76
N VAL A 117 -13.24 4.50 -9.21
CA VAL A 117 -12.12 3.61 -9.55
C VAL A 117 -12.17 3.23 -11.04
N ILE A 118 -13.34 2.86 -11.57
CA ILE A 118 -13.53 2.54 -13.00
C ILE A 118 -13.19 3.75 -13.89
N LEU A 119 -13.72 4.93 -13.57
CA LEU A 119 -13.41 6.19 -14.27
C LEU A 119 -11.92 6.52 -14.19
N SER A 120 -11.27 6.24 -13.07
CA SER A 120 -9.83 6.46 -12.90
C SER A 120 -8.97 5.52 -13.76
N GLY A 121 -9.43 4.29 -14.01
CA GLY A 121 -8.80 3.35 -14.94
C GLY A 121 -8.91 3.83 -16.39
N TYR A 122 -10.10 4.27 -16.81
CA TYR A 122 -10.29 4.88 -18.13
C TYR A 122 -9.40 6.12 -18.32
N THR A 123 -9.41 7.04 -17.36
CA THR A 123 -8.59 8.27 -17.43
C THR A 123 -7.08 7.98 -17.36
N ALA A 124 -6.64 6.89 -16.72
CA ALA A 124 -5.23 6.49 -16.71
C ALA A 124 -4.78 6.06 -18.10
N ILE A 125 -5.58 5.22 -18.77
CA ILE A 125 -5.32 4.77 -20.14
C ILE A 125 -5.31 5.99 -21.08
N ALA A 126 -6.36 6.83 -21.05
CA ALA A 126 -6.45 8.01 -21.89
C ALA A 126 -5.30 9.01 -21.67
N ALA A 127 -4.85 9.19 -20.42
CA ALA A 127 -3.72 10.04 -20.08
C ALA A 127 -2.39 9.55 -20.68
N THR A 128 -2.18 8.23 -20.84
CA THR A 128 -0.95 7.70 -21.46
C THR A 128 -0.86 7.98 -22.96
N GLN A 129 -1.99 8.04 -23.67
CA GLN A 129 -2.03 8.23 -25.13
C GLN A 129 -1.70 9.66 -25.57
N LYS A 130 -2.03 10.69 -24.76
CA LYS A 130 -1.87 12.12 -25.10
C LYS A 130 -0.52 12.75 -24.65
N SER A 131 0.48 11.95 -24.27
CA SER A 131 1.64 12.43 -23.47
C SER A 131 2.98 12.51 -24.23
N THR A 132 3.42 13.71 -24.60
CA THR A 132 4.77 13.96 -25.17
C THR A 132 5.85 14.36 -24.15
N LEU A 133 5.52 15.14 -23.11
CA LEU A 133 6.53 15.81 -22.26
C LEU A 133 6.90 15.08 -20.96
N LEU A 134 5.95 14.42 -20.28
CA LEU A 134 6.22 13.65 -19.06
C LEU A 134 5.36 12.38 -19.05
N PRO A 135 5.96 11.19 -19.26
CA PRO A 135 5.21 9.94 -19.43
C PRO A 135 4.40 9.57 -18.19
N SER A 136 3.06 9.64 -18.29
CA SER A 136 2.13 9.34 -17.18
C SER A 136 1.86 7.84 -16.96
N TRP A 137 2.67 6.94 -17.55
CA TRP A 137 2.54 5.48 -17.37
C TRP A 137 2.65 5.06 -15.90
N TRP A 138 3.41 5.79 -15.08
CA TRP A 138 3.60 5.50 -13.65
C TRP A 138 2.28 5.55 -12.87
N VAL A 139 1.30 6.34 -13.33
CA VAL A 139 -0.04 6.39 -12.75
C VAL A 139 -0.79 5.09 -13.03
N GLY A 140 -0.78 4.64 -14.29
CA GLY A 140 -1.40 3.37 -14.70
C GLY A 140 -0.75 2.16 -14.04
N VAL A 141 0.58 2.15 -13.90
CA VAL A 141 1.31 1.09 -13.18
C VAL A 141 0.98 1.09 -11.69
N GLY A 142 0.85 2.25 -11.05
CA GLY A 142 0.44 2.30 -9.64
C GLY A 142 -1.02 1.88 -9.43
N LEU A 143 -1.93 2.30 -10.30
CA LEU A 143 -3.33 1.84 -10.28
C LEU A 143 -3.40 0.31 -10.46
N GLY A 144 -2.70 -0.22 -11.47
CA GLY A 144 -2.65 -1.66 -11.75
C GLY A 144 -2.01 -2.47 -10.62
N TRP A 145 -0.97 -1.94 -9.97
CA TRP A 145 -0.34 -2.56 -8.81
C TRP A 145 -1.27 -2.65 -7.61
N PHE A 146 -2.03 -1.60 -7.29
CA PHE A 146 -2.97 -1.66 -6.18
C PHE A 146 -4.23 -2.47 -6.50
N LEU A 147 -4.68 -2.50 -7.76
CA LEU A 147 -5.67 -3.49 -8.20
C LEU A 147 -5.14 -4.93 -8.04
N LEU A 148 -3.90 -5.21 -8.44
CA LEU A 148 -3.28 -6.52 -8.25
C LEU A 148 -3.19 -6.91 -6.77
N GLN A 149 -2.77 -5.97 -5.91
CA GLN A 149 -2.75 -6.15 -4.46
C GLN A 149 -4.13 -6.58 -3.93
N ILE A 150 -5.17 -5.80 -4.23
CA ILE A 150 -6.53 -6.01 -3.73
C ILE A 150 -7.18 -7.29 -4.28
N LEU A 151 -6.91 -7.65 -5.54
CA LEU A 151 -7.60 -8.73 -6.24
C LEU A 151 -6.88 -10.09 -6.18
N VAL A 152 -5.59 -10.12 -5.87
CA VAL A 152 -4.75 -11.34 -5.92
C VAL A 152 -4.01 -11.62 -4.63
N PHE A 153 -3.54 -10.59 -3.91
CA PHE A 153 -2.71 -10.78 -2.73
C PHE A 153 -3.49 -10.68 -1.42
N ASP A 154 -4.06 -9.50 -1.14
CA ASP A 154 -4.66 -9.22 0.16
C ASP A 154 -5.62 -8.03 0.13
N LEU A 155 -6.71 -8.16 0.90
CA LEU A 155 -7.73 -7.15 1.16
C LEU A 155 -8.31 -7.40 2.55
N ASP A 156 -7.61 -6.89 3.56
CA ASP A 156 -8.03 -6.98 4.96
C ASP A 156 -9.08 -5.92 5.29
N GLY A 157 -9.06 -4.75 4.64
CA GLY A 157 -10.15 -3.78 4.76
C GLY A 157 -10.01 -2.49 3.96
N ALA A 158 -10.88 -1.53 4.29
CA ALA A 158 -10.89 -0.21 3.66
C ALA A 158 -9.54 0.55 3.66
N PRO A 159 -8.63 0.40 4.67
CA PRO A 159 -7.31 1.04 4.62
C PRO A 159 -6.45 0.65 3.41
N ASP A 160 -6.63 -0.56 2.86
CA ASP A 160 -5.88 -1.05 1.70
C ASP A 160 -6.29 -0.31 0.42
N LEU A 161 -7.55 0.11 0.35
CA LEU A 161 -8.10 0.89 -0.76
C LEU A 161 -7.52 2.32 -0.84
N ILE A 162 -6.93 2.84 0.24
CA ILE A 162 -6.43 4.23 0.31
C ILE A 162 -5.43 4.53 -0.82
N LEU A 163 -4.59 3.56 -1.20
CA LEU A 163 -3.60 3.77 -2.24
C LEU A 163 -4.14 3.57 -3.65
N LEU A 164 -5.09 2.66 -3.85
CA LEU A 164 -5.87 2.61 -5.08
C LEU A 164 -6.57 3.96 -5.32
N LEU A 165 -7.22 4.52 -4.29
CA LEU A 165 -7.88 5.82 -4.35
C LEU A 165 -6.90 6.99 -4.57
N ALA A 166 -5.70 6.93 -3.99
CA ALA A 166 -4.66 7.95 -4.24
C ALA A 166 -4.19 7.95 -5.71
N PHE A 167 -3.94 6.77 -6.29
CA PHE A 167 -3.60 6.65 -7.71
C PHE A 167 -4.79 6.97 -8.63
N ALA A 168 -6.01 6.67 -8.20
CA ALA A 168 -7.22 7.07 -8.90
C ALA A 168 -7.35 8.61 -8.99
N ALA A 169 -7.16 9.31 -7.87
CA ALA A 169 -7.17 10.78 -7.82
C ALA A 169 -6.05 11.40 -8.67
N LEU A 170 -4.84 10.82 -8.65
CA LEU A 170 -3.74 11.25 -9.51
C LEU A 170 -4.06 11.06 -11.00
N SER A 171 -4.71 9.96 -11.37
CA SER A 171 -5.17 9.69 -12.74
C SER A 171 -6.16 10.75 -13.23
N LEU A 172 -7.18 11.02 -12.43
CA LEU A 172 -8.20 12.02 -12.71
C LEU A 172 -7.59 13.42 -12.84
N GLY A 173 -6.67 13.81 -11.93
CA GLY A 173 -5.98 15.10 -11.99
C GLY A 173 -5.10 15.26 -13.24
N VAL A 174 -4.36 14.21 -13.63
CA VAL A 174 -3.55 14.20 -14.86
C VAL A 174 -4.41 14.27 -16.12
N TYR A 175 -5.59 13.63 -16.11
CA TYR A 175 -6.54 13.72 -17.23
C TYR A 175 -7.17 15.12 -17.32
N VAL A 176 -7.72 15.65 -16.22
CA VAL A 176 -8.36 16.97 -16.15
C VAL A 176 -7.39 18.08 -16.58
N GLY A 177 -6.13 18.03 -16.14
CA GLY A 177 -5.09 18.99 -16.56
C GLY A 177 -4.67 18.90 -18.04
N ARG A 178 -5.23 17.98 -18.82
CA ARG A 178 -4.96 17.76 -20.26
C ARG A 178 -6.25 17.71 -21.11
N ALA A 179 -7.41 17.82 -20.47
CA ALA A 179 -8.71 17.73 -21.11
C ALA A 179 -9.15 19.10 -21.63
N SER A 180 -10.07 19.11 -22.61
CA SER A 180 -10.77 20.34 -22.97
C SER A 180 -11.61 20.85 -21.79
N SER A 181 -11.95 22.14 -21.77
CA SER A 181 -12.73 22.73 -20.67
C SER A 181 -14.05 22.00 -20.41
N TYR A 182 -14.71 21.50 -21.46
CA TYR A 182 -15.94 20.72 -21.35
C TYR A 182 -15.72 19.33 -20.73
N GLU A 183 -14.71 18.58 -21.19
CA GLU A 183 -14.32 17.28 -20.61
C GLU A 183 -13.89 17.44 -19.14
N ALA A 184 -13.10 18.49 -18.82
CA ALA A 184 -12.66 18.80 -17.47
C ALA A 184 -13.84 19.10 -16.54
N VAL A 185 -14.78 19.96 -16.95
CA VAL A 185 -16.01 20.26 -16.20
C VAL A 185 -16.88 19.01 -16.03
N ALA A 186 -17.00 18.16 -17.05
CA ALA A 186 -17.75 16.91 -16.94
C ALA A 186 -17.14 15.95 -15.90
N VAL A 187 -15.82 15.72 -15.94
CA VAL A 187 -15.13 14.85 -14.97
C VAL A 187 -15.19 15.41 -13.55
N VAL A 188 -14.99 16.72 -13.37
CA VAL A 188 -15.13 17.38 -12.06
C VAL A 188 -16.57 17.33 -11.57
N GLY A 189 -17.56 17.52 -12.45
CA GLY A 189 -18.98 17.40 -12.13
C GLY A 189 -19.35 16.01 -11.64
N VAL A 190 -18.91 14.95 -12.34
CA VAL A 190 -19.07 13.56 -11.88
C VAL A 190 -18.41 13.35 -10.53
N LEU A 191 -17.16 13.81 -10.34
CA LEU A 191 -16.45 13.69 -9.06
C LEU A 191 -17.19 14.35 -7.90
N VAL A 192 -17.69 15.58 -8.09
CA VAL A 192 -18.45 16.31 -7.07
C VAL A 192 -19.77 15.59 -6.77
N VAL A 193 -20.54 15.20 -7.78
CA VAL A 193 -21.81 14.48 -7.60
C VAL A 193 -21.59 13.15 -6.88
N THR A 194 -20.64 12.33 -7.31
CA THR A 194 -20.35 11.05 -6.63
C THR A 194 -19.82 11.27 -5.22
N THR A 195 -19.02 12.31 -4.95
CA THR A 195 -18.56 12.64 -3.59
C THR A 195 -19.72 13.06 -2.68
N VAL A 196 -20.62 13.92 -3.16
CA VAL A 196 -21.82 14.33 -2.39
C VAL A 196 -22.70 13.11 -2.09
N LEU A 197 -23.00 12.29 -3.09
CA LEU A 197 -23.76 11.05 -2.93
C LEU A 197 -23.06 10.03 -2.00
N LEU A 198 -21.73 9.95 -2.04
CA LEU A 198 -20.92 9.16 -1.11
C LEU A 198 -21.06 9.65 0.33
N THR A 199 -21.06 10.97 0.56
CA THR A 199 -21.12 11.56 1.92
C THR A 199 -22.52 11.60 2.53
N MET A 200 -23.57 11.71 1.72
CA MET A 200 -24.97 11.83 2.17
C MET A 200 -25.41 10.76 3.19
N PRO A 201 -25.18 9.44 2.96
CA PRO A 201 -25.59 8.39 3.91
C PRO A 201 -24.93 8.51 5.29
N TRP A 202 -23.67 8.96 5.36
CA TRP A 202 -22.95 9.16 6.63
C TRP A 202 -23.48 10.36 7.41
N ILE A 203 -23.93 11.40 6.71
CA ILE A 203 -24.60 12.56 7.32
C ILE A 203 -25.95 12.16 7.90
N GLN A 204 -26.68 11.25 7.23
CA GLN A 204 -28.02 10.82 7.63
C GLN A 204 -28.06 9.74 8.71
N HIS A 205 -27.10 8.80 8.71
CA HIS A 205 -27.11 7.62 9.59
C HIS A 205 -25.94 7.56 10.58
N GLY A 206 -25.03 8.55 10.54
CA GLY A 206 -23.77 8.50 11.29
C GLY A 206 -22.79 7.49 10.70
N PHE A 207 -21.60 7.43 11.29
CA PHE A 207 -20.59 6.43 10.92
C PHE A 207 -20.90 5.13 11.67
N PRO A 208 -21.13 3.98 11.01
CA PRO A 208 -21.28 2.68 11.67
C PRO A 208 -19.93 2.17 12.20
N LEU A 209 -19.36 2.87 13.19
CA LEU A 209 -18.23 2.43 14.01
C LEU A 209 -18.71 1.50 15.14
N ASN A 210 -19.63 0.58 14.82
CA ASN A 210 -19.83 -0.62 15.61
C ASN A 210 -19.07 -1.75 14.90
N PRO A 211 -17.74 -1.89 15.08
CA PRO A 211 -17.18 -3.22 14.99
C PRO A 211 -17.93 -4.03 16.04
N THR A 212 -18.57 -5.13 15.63
CA THR A 212 -18.96 -6.15 16.58
C THR A 212 -17.69 -6.50 17.35
N VAL A 213 -17.68 -6.19 18.65
CA VAL A 213 -16.53 -6.47 19.52
C VAL A 213 -16.51 -7.98 19.70
N VAL A 214 -15.89 -8.66 18.74
CA VAL A 214 -15.58 -10.08 18.84
C VAL A 214 -14.66 -10.19 20.05
N PRO A 215 -15.09 -10.86 21.13
CA PRO A 215 -14.25 -11.00 22.32
C PRO A 215 -12.94 -11.66 21.91
N PRO A 216 -11.79 -11.20 22.43
CA PRO A 216 -10.51 -11.82 22.09
C PRO A 216 -10.58 -13.30 22.49
N ALA A 217 -10.41 -14.18 21.51
CA ALA A 217 -10.22 -15.60 21.80
C ALA A 217 -8.95 -15.72 22.67
N ALA A 218 -9.04 -16.49 23.76
CA ALA A 218 -7.88 -16.82 24.57
C ALA A 218 -6.96 -17.71 23.73
N GLU A 219 -5.98 -17.07 23.09
CA GLU A 219 -5.09 -17.69 22.11
C GLU A 219 -3.66 -17.53 22.60
N TYR A 220 -2.99 -18.67 22.72
CA TYR A 220 -1.65 -18.81 23.29
C TYR A 220 -0.59 -18.23 22.28
N VAL A 221 0.57 -17.66 22.70
CA VAL A 221 1.69 -17.18 21.82
C VAL A 221 3.10 -17.75 22.15
N ASP A 222 3.91 -18.18 21.18
CA ASP A 222 5.26 -18.75 21.42
C ASP A 222 6.35 -17.67 21.37
N THR A 223 7.20 -17.68 22.40
CA THR A 223 8.43 -16.89 22.54
C THR A 223 9.34 -16.88 21.31
N THR A 224 9.42 -17.96 20.52
CA THR A 224 10.32 -18.00 19.33
C THR A 224 9.91 -17.03 18.20
N LEU A 225 8.72 -16.43 18.28
CA LEU A 225 8.25 -15.40 17.34
C LEU A 225 8.77 -13.98 17.66
N PHE A 226 9.36 -13.72 18.82
CA PHE A 226 9.84 -12.38 19.17
C PHE A 226 11.33 -12.21 18.87
N TRP A 227 11.67 -11.21 18.05
CA TRP A 227 13.06 -10.96 17.60
C TRP A 227 14.01 -10.55 18.74
N ASN A 228 13.47 -9.99 19.82
CA ASN A 228 14.16 -9.68 21.09
C ASN A 228 14.14 -10.85 22.09
N GLY A 229 13.35 -11.90 21.86
CA GLY A 229 13.20 -13.04 22.77
C GLY A 229 12.47 -12.74 24.08
N GLU A 230 11.92 -11.54 24.23
CA GLU A 230 11.19 -11.11 25.43
C GLU A 230 9.69 -11.28 25.22
N PHE A 231 8.98 -11.73 26.25
CA PHE A 231 7.53 -11.80 26.26
C PHE A 231 6.95 -10.48 26.76
N PRO A 232 5.91 -9.89 26.15
CA PRO A 232 5.25 -8.73 26.71
C PRO A 232 4.49 -9.12 27.99
N ASP A 233 4.62 -8.33 29.06
CA ASP A 233 3.97 -8.55 30.38
C ASP A 233 2.42 -8.58 30.34
N SER A 234 1.80 -8.41 29.18
CA SER A 234 0.36 -8.44 28.99
C SER A 234 -0.02 -9.34 27.81
N CYS A 235 -0.99 -10.22 28.03
CA CYS A 235 -1.47 -11.23 27.08
C CYS A 235 -2.28 -10.65 25.89
N HIS A 236 -2.03 -9.41 25.49
CA HIS A 236 -2.74 -8.69 24.41
C HIS A 236 -2.04 -8.82 23.05
N ILE A 237 -1.66 -10.04 22.68
CA ILE A 237 -1.09 -10.31 21.36
C ILE A 237 -2.22 -10.70 20.40
N ARG A 238 -2.55 -9.79 19.47
CA ARG A 238 -3.57 -10.03 18.44
C ARG A 238 -2.92 -10.66 17.22
N ASN A 239 -2.87 -11.99 17.18
CA ASN A 239 -2.42 -12.74 16.01
C ASN A 239 -3.29 -12.44 14.79
N SER A 240 -2.65 -12.13 13.66
CA SER A 240 -3.27 -12.08 12.33
C SER A 240 -3.70 -13.47 11.87
N ALA A 241 -4.53 -13.53 10.81
CA ALA A 241 -4.89 -14.81 10.21
C ALA A 241 -3.66 -15.58 9.66
N MET A 242 -2.66 -14.86 9.14
CA MET A 242 -1.42 -15.45 8.61
C MET A 242 -0.53 -16.02 9.72
N GLU A 243 -0.42 -15.35 10.87
CA GLU A 243 0.35 -15.85 12.04
C GLU A 243 -0.29 -17.11 12.63
N ARG A 244 -1.62 -17.18 12.72
CA ARG A 244 -2.32 -18.41 13.13
C ARG A 244 -2.08 -19.56 12.18
N GLN A 245 -2.09 -19.29 10.87
CA GLN A 245 -1.78 -20.30 9.87
C GLN A 245 -0.30 -20.74 9.94
N TRP A 246 0.63 -19.82 10.25
CA TRP A 246 2.04 -20.14 10.49
C TRP A 246 2.22 -21.05 11.69
N LEU A 247 1.66 -20.70 12.85
CA LEU A 247 1.67 -21.50 14.07
C LEU A 247 1.14 -22.91 13.82
N THR A 248 0.00 -23.01 13.13
CA THR A 248 -0.64 -24.29 12.75
C THR A 248 0.29 -25.14 11.86
N LYS A 249 0.94 -24.53 10.85
CA LYS A 249 1.85 -25.22 9.92
C LYS A 249 3.19 -25.63 10.54
N THR A 250 3.62 -24.96 11.61
CA THR A 250 4.92 -25.19 12.28
C THR A 250 4.81 -26.05 13.54
N SER A 251 3.60 -26.48 13.91
CA SER A 251 3.30 -27.19 15.16
C SER A 251 3.73 -26.42 16.43
N LEU A 252 3.90 -25.10 16.31
CA LEU A 252 4.09 -24.21 17.44
C LEU A 252 2.73 -24.02 18.11
N SER A 253 2.48 -24.81 19.16
CA SER A 253 1.43 -24.48 20.13
C SER A 253 1.81 -23.20 20.81
N ALA A 254 0.82 -22.37 21.10
CA ALA A 254 1.14 -21.06 21.64
C ALA A 254 1.75 -21.15 23.11
N GLY A 255 1.89 -20.03 23.84
CA GLY A 255 1.83 -19.98 25.33
C GLY A 255 1.55 -18.60 25.96
N CYS A 256 0.34 -18.34 26.52
CA CYS A 256 0.11 -17.29 27.54
C CYS A 256 -0.54 -17.95 28.77
N SER A 257 0.01 -17.77 29.98
CA SER A 257 -0.54 -18.28 31.25
C SER A 257 -1.10 -17.17 32.13
#